data_AF-A0A3C1XZ45-F1
#
_entry.id   AF-A0A3C1XZ45-F1
#
_cell.length_a   1.000
_cell.length_b   1.000
_cell.length_c   1.000
_cell.angle_alpha   90.00
_cell.angle_beta   90.00
_cell.angle_gamma   90.00
#
_symmetry.space_group_name_H-M   'P 1'
#
loop_
_entity.id
_entity.type
_entity.pdbx_description
1 polymer ?
#
loop_
_entity_poly.entity_id
_entity_poly.type
_entity_poly.pdbx_seq_one_letter_code
_entity_poly.pdbx_strand_id
1 'polypeptide(L)'
;MPAKEHHRIFRSNWLRAAVLGANDGIVSTASLITGVAAAQASHGAILTSGLAGLVAGALSMAAGEYVSVRTQADTEAADLRMEQRSLKRNSGEELAELVDIYVARGLTRDLAEQVARQLTSHDALDAHARDELGISLHNRAR
;
A
#
# COMPACT_ATOMS: atom_id res chain seq x y z
N MET A 1 23.70 -15.60 20.31
CA MET A 1 22.56 -14.74 19.89
C MET A 1 22.74 -14.49 18.41
N PRO A 2 21.79 -14.87 17.53
CA PRO A 2 21.91 -14.52 16.11
C PRO A 2 21.88 -12.99 15.97
N ALA A 3 22.72 -12.46 15.09
CA ALA A 3 22.77 -11.03 14.79
C ALA A 3 21.41 -10.59 14.26
N LYS A 4 20.86 -9.47 14.77
CA LYS A 4 19.64 -8.88 14.22
C LYS A 4 19.92 -8.40 12.80
N GLU A 5 19.38 -9.10 11.81
CA GLU A 5 19.39 -8.63 10.43
C GLU A 5 18.50 -7.40 10.29
N HIS A 6 19.06 -6.32 9.74
CA HIS A 6 18.33 -5.08 9.49
C HIS A 6 17.64 -5.15 8.13
N HIS A 7 16.42 -5.67 8.08
CA HIS A 7 15.62 -5.68 6.86
C HIS A 7 15.11 -4.27 6.51
N ARG A 8 15.46 -3.77 5.32
CA ARG A 8 15.09 -2.41 4.85
C ARG A 8 13.78 -2.35 4.04
N ILE A 9 13.16 -3.51 3.77
CA ILE A 9 11.95 -3.65 2.93
C ILE A 9 10.80 -2.75 3.43
N PHE A 10 10.66 -2.58 4.75
CA PHE A 10 9.59 -1.78 5.35
C PHE A 10 9.70 -0.26 5.13
N ARG A 11 10.83 0.26 4.65
CA ARG A 11 10.98 1.70 4.33
C ARG A 11 10.72 2.01 2.85
N SER A 12 10.34 1.00 2.06
CA SER A 12 10.29 1.10 0.59
C SER A 12 9.19 2.05 0.09
N ASN A 13 7.99 2.03 0.68
CA ASN A 13 6.84 2.76 0.10
C ASN A 13 6.99 4.29 0.18
N TRP A 14 7.35 4.83 1.35
CA TRP A 14 7.60 6.27 1.48
C TRP A 14 8.81 6.72 0.65
N LEU A 15 9.88 5.91 0.62
CA LEU A 15 11.06 6.24 -0.17
C LEU A 15 10.74 6.25 -1.67
N ARG A 16 9.95 5.29 -2.14
CA ARG A 16 9.46 5.24 -3.52
C ARG A 16 8.65 6.50 -3.85
N ALA A 17 7.68 6.86 -3.01
CA ALA A 17 6.87 8.05 -3.20
C ALA A 17 7.73 9.34 -3.22
N ALA A 18 8.69 9.45 -2.30
CA ALA A 18 9.59 10.61 -2.22
C ALA A 18 10.51 10.72 -3.45
N VAL A 19 11.07 9.61 -3.94
CA VAL A 19 11.95 9.59 -5.11
C VAL A 19 11.18 9.91 -6.39
N LEU A 20 10.00 9.31 -6.59
CA LEU A 20 9.13 9.65 -7.72
C LEU A 20 8.72 11.13 -7.67
N GLY A 21 8.33 11.63 -6.50
CA GLY A 21 7.96 13.02 -6.32
C GLY A 21 9.09 14.01 -6.62
N ALA A 22 10.30 13.71 -6.16
CA ALA A 22 11.48 14.52 -6.46
C ALA A 22 11.81 14.53 -7.95
N ASN A 23 11.78 13.35 -8.60
CA ASN A 23 12.03 13.22 -10.02
C ASN A 23 11.03 14.02 -10.85
N ASP A 24 9.73 13.82 -10.60
CA ASP A 24 8.68 14.51 -11.34
C ASP A 24 8.72 16.01 -11.08
N GLY A 25 8.97 16.44 -9.83
CA GLY A 25 9.10 17.85 -9.48
C GLY A 25 10.24 18.55 -10.24
N ILE A 26 11.42 17.93 -10.34
CA ILE A 26 12.56 18.48 -11.08
C ILE A 26 12.25 18.55 -12.58
N VAL A 27 11.81 17.44 -13.17
CA VAL A 27 11.58 17.35 -14.62
C VAL A 27 10.45 18.29 -15.04
N SER A 28 9.33 18.29 -14.33
CA SER A 28 8.18 19.14 -14.66
C SER A 28 8.50 20.63 -14.50
N THR A 29 9.14 21.04 -13.41
CA THR A 29 9.48 22.45 -13.16
C THR A 29 10.53 22.96 -14.15
N ALA A 30 11.57 22.17 -14.44
CA ALA A 30 12.58 22.54 -15.42
C ALA A 30 11.99 22.66 -16.84
N SER A 31 11.11 21.73 -17.22
CA SER A 31 10.43 21.75 -18.52
C SER A 31 9.51 22.95 -18.65
N LEU A 32 8.76 23.28 -17.59
CA LEU A 32 7.89 24.45 -17.54
C LEU A 32 8.69 25.75 -17.68
N ILE A 33 9.74 25.93 -16.88
CA ILE A 33 10.61 27.11 -16.93
C ILE A 33 11.25 27.26 -18.31
N THR A 34 11.75 26.16 -18.89
CA THR A 34 12.36 26.15 -20.22
C THR A 34 11.35 26.55 -21.30
N GLY A 35 10.12 26.01 -21.25
CA GLY A 35 9.06 26.36 -22.19
C GLY A 35 8.65 27.82 -22.11
N VAL A 36 8.47 28.35 -20.90
CA VAL A 36 8.12 29.76 -20.67
C VAL A 36 9.25 30.69 -21.11
N ALA A 37 10.51 30.31 -20.87
CA ALA A 37 11.67 31.07 -21.33
C ALA A 37 11.79 31.08 -22.86
N ALA A 38 11.56 29.94 -23.53
CA ALA A 38 11.58 29.83 -24.98
C ALA A 38 10.50 30.73 -25.65
N ALA A 39 9.39 30.95 -24.95
CA ALA A 39 8.34 31.89 -25.37
C ALA A 39 8.71 33.38 -25.17
N GLN A 40 9.96 33.70 -24.85
CA GLN A 40 10.46 35.07 -24.63
C GLN A 40 9.72 35.82 -23.52
N ALA A 41 9.24 35.09 -22.51
CA ALA A 41 8.60 35.69 -21.33
C ALA A 41 9.60 36.50 -20.49
N SER A 42 9.09 37.44 -19.69
CA SER A 42 9.91 38.22 -18.77
C SER A 42 10.48 37.36 -17.64
N HIS A 43 11.59 37.80 -17.03
CA HIS A 43 12.18 37.13 -15.86
C HIS A 43 11.17 36.94 -14.72
N GLY A 44 10.34 37.96 -14.48
CA GLY A 44 9.27 37.87 -13.47
C GLY A 44 8.27 36.76 -13.80
N ALA A 45 7.83 36.68 -15.06
CA ALA A 45 6.91 35.62 -15.50
C ALA A 45 7.52 34.23 -15.32
N ILE A 46 8.78 34.03 -15.72
CA ILE A 46 9.51 32.76 -15.57
C ILE A 46 9.59 32.31 -14.10
N LEU A 47 9.94 33.23 -13.19
CA LEU A 47 10.03 32.93 -11.75
C LEU A 47 8.65 32.59 -11.17
N THR A 48 7.63 33.37 -11.51
CA THR A 48 6.27 33.11 -11.02
C THR A 48 5.70 31.81 -11.54
N SER A 49 5.94 31.45 -12.81
CA SER A 49 5.47 30.18 -13.38
C SER A 49 6.21 28.99 -12.77
N GLY A 50 7.52 29.10 -12.55
CA GLY A 50 8.31 28.05 -11.89
C GLY A 50 7.83 27.79 -10.47
N LEU A 51 7.63 28.84 -9.67
CA LEU A 51 7.12 28.72 -8.30
C LEU A 51 5.70 28.16 -8.27
N ALA A 52 4.82 28.67 -9.12
CA ALA A 52 3.44 28.19 -9.21
C ALA A 52 3.39 26.71 -9.62
N GLY A 53 4.19 26.30 -10.61
CA GLY A 53 4.29 24.91 -11.06
C GLY A 53 4.81 23.97 -9.98
N LEU A 54 5.85 24.39 -9.25
CA LEU A 54 6.40 23.61 -8.14
C LEU A 54 5.37 23.42 -7.02
N VAL A 55 4.69 24.49 -6.60
CA VAL A 55 3.67 24.42 -5.54
C VAL A 55 2.48 23.59 -5.99
N ALA A 56 1.98 23.80 -7.21
CA ALA A 56 0.86 23.03 -7.76
C ALA A 56 1.21 21.54 -7.89
N GLY A 57 2.42 21.22 -8.37
CA GLY A 57 2.90 19.84 -8.49
C GLY A 57 3.00 19.14 -7.13
N ALA A 58 3.62 19.80 -6.14
CA ALA A 58 3.75 19.27 -4.79
C ALA A 58 2.38 19.02 -4.12
N LEU A 59 1.45 19.98 -4.24
CA LEU A 59 0.09 19.82 -3.70
C LEU A 59 -0.68 18.69 -4.39
N SER A 60 -0.57 18.58 -5.72
CA SER A 60 -1.21 17.52 -6.49
C SER A 60 -0.72 16.14 -6.06
N MET A 61 0.60 15.97 -5.92
CA MET A 61 1.18 14.70 -5.46
C MET A 61 0.80 14.36 -4.01
N ALA A 62 0.83 15.35 -3.11
CA ALA A 62 0.42 15.14 -1.73
C ALA A 62 -1.07 14.75 -1.62
N ALA A 63 -1.94 15.43 -2.36
CA ALA A 63 -3.36 15.12 -2.41
C ALA A 63 -3.61 13.73 -3.02
N GLY A 64 -2.89 13.38 -4.10
CA GLY A 64 -2.98 12.07 -4.74
C GLY A 64 -2.59 10.92 -3.81
N GLU A 65 -1.46 11.05 -3.12
CA GLU A 65 -1.01 10.04 -2.14
C GLU A 65 -2.00 9.95 -0.96
N TYR A 66 -2.48 11.07 -0.44
CA TYR A 66 -3.47 11.07 0.64
C TYR A 66 -4.76 10.34 0.25
N VAL A 67 -5.31 10.64 -0.93
CA VAL A 67 -6.52 9.98 -1.44
C VAL A 67 -6.26 8.50 -1.70
N SER A 68 -5.08 8.15 -2.24
CA SER A 68 -4.70 6.76 -2.50
C SER A 68 -4.63 5.93 -1.22
N VAL A 69 -3.88 6.39 -0.21
CA VAL A 69 -3.76 5.72 1.09
C VAL A 69 -5.12 5.62 1.77
N ARG A 70 -5.95 6.68 1.70
CA ARG A 70 -7.28 6.65 2.30
C ARG A 70 -8.20 5.64 1.63
N THR A 71 -8.17 5.59 0.30
CA THR A 71 -8.98 4.64 -0.48
C THR A 71 -8.56 3.21 -0.16
N GLN A 72 -7.25 2.95 -0.05
CA GLN A 72 -6.74 1.64 0.37
C GLN A 72 -7.24 1.27 1.78
N ALA A 73 -7.15 2.18 2.74
CA ALA A 73 -7.61 1.93 4.11
C ALA A 73 -9.13 1.65 4.17
N ASP A 74 -9.94 2.35 3.38
CA ASP A 74 -11.39 2.15 3.33
C ASP A 74 -11.75 0.80 2.68
N THR A 75 -11.02 0.39 1.63
CA THR A 75 -11.15 -0.95 1.01
C THR A 75 -10.74 -2.06 1.98
N GLU A 76 -9.57 -1.96 2.62
CA GLU A 76 -9.11 -2.93 3.62
C GLU A 76 -10.13 -3.08 4.77
N ALA A 77 -10.70 -1.97 5.23
CA ALA A 77 -11.74 -2.00 6.26
C ALA A 77 -13.05 -2.62 5.76
N ALA A 78 -13.40 -2.46 4.48
CA ALA A 78 -14.57 -3.09 3.89
C ALA A 78 -14.40 -4.61 3.78
N ASP A 79 -13.24 -5.07 3.32
CA ASP A 79 -12.92 -6.49 3.19
C ASP A 79 -12.89 -7.18 4.55
N LEU A 80 -12.27 -6.58 5.57
CA LEU A 80 -12.30 -7.11 6.94
C LEU A 80 -13.72 -7.22 7.50
N ARG A 81 -14.62 -6.30 7.16
CA ARG A 81 -16.04 -6.37 7.55
C ARG A 81 -16.79 -7.45 6.78
N MET A 82 -16.41 -7.73 5.53
CA MET A 82 -16.97 -8.85 4.76
C MET A 82 -16.53 -10.16 5.38
N GLU A 83 -15.24 -10.31 5.63
CA GLU A 83 -14.63 -11.51 6.22
C GLU A 83 -15.23 -11.85 7.59
N GLN A 84 -15.37 -10.84 8.45
CA GLN A 84 -16.02 -11.02 9.75
C GLN A 84 -17.48 -11.49 9.64
N ARG A 85 -18.19 -11.18 8.54
CA ARG A 85 -19.54 -11.71 8.30
C ARG A 85 -19.50 -13.14 7.78
N SER A 86 -18.54 -13.48 6.93
CA SER A 86 -18.39 -14.82 6.37
C SER A 86 -18.01 -15.82 7.47
N LEU A 87 -17.02 -15.50 8.31
CA LEU A 87 -16.65 -16.28 9.51
C LEU A 87 -17.82 -16.56 10.46
N LYS A 88 -18.77 -15.63 10.57
CA LYS A 88 -19.98 -15.80 11.40
C LYS A 88 -21.05 -16.68 10.76
N ARG A 89 -21.12 -16.72 9.43
CA ARG A 89 -22.17 -17.42 8.67
C ARG A 89 -21.74 -18.83 8.29
N ASN A 90 -20.49 -18.98 7.83
CA ASN A 90 -20.00 -20.17 7.13
C ASN A 90 -18.64 -20.65 7.67
N SER A 91 -18.46 -20.73 9.00
CA SER A 91 -17.15 -21.04 9.61
C SER A 91 -16.46 -22.33 9.09
N GLY A 92 -17.23 -23.30 8.61
CA GLY A 92 -16.69 -24.53 8.02
C GLY A 92 -16.14 -24.33 6.60
N GLU A 93 -16.75 -23.43 5.82
CA GLU A 93 -16.31 -23.05 4.48
C GLU A 93 -15.02 -22.23 4.57
N GLU A 94 -15.01 -21.23 5.46
CA GLU A 94 -13.82 -20.39 5.73
C GLU A 94 -12.60 -21.23 6.16
N LEU A 95 -12.82 -22.22 7.04
CA LEU A 95 -11.74 -23.13 7.43
C LEU A 95 -11.22 -23.93 6.24
N ALA A 96 -12.09 -24.38 5.33
CA ALA A 96 -11.68 -25.11 4.14
C ALA A 96 -10.90 -24.22 3.16
N GLU A 97 -11.31 -22.96 3.02
CA GLU A 97 -10.59 -21.95 2.23
C GLU A 97 -9.17 -21.72 2.77
N LEU A 98 -9.03 -21.53 4.08
CA LEU A 98 -7.72 -21.36 4.71
C LEU A 98 -6.83 -22.60 4.51
N VAL A 99 -7.39 -23.80 4.55
CA VAL A 99 -6.68 -25.05 4.21
C VAL A 99 -6.17 -25.02 2.78
N ASP A 100 -7.02 -24.65 1.82
CA ASP A 100 -6.66 -24.61 0.41
C ASP A 100 -5.58 -23.54 0.12
N ILE A 101 -5.62 -22.39 0.81
CA ILE A 101 -4.55 -21.38 0.77
C ILE A 101 -3.21 -22.00 1.20
N TYR A 102 -3.21 -22.75 2.31
CA TYR A 102 -2.00 -23.36 2.85
C TYR A 102 -1.48 -24.53 1.98
N VAL A 103 -2.37 -25.30 1.36
CA VAL A 103 -2.01 -26.30 0.36
C VAL A 103 -1.38 -25.64 -0.86
N ALA A 104 -1.96 -24.54 -1.37
CA ALA A 104 -1.41 -23.78 -2.50
C ALA A 104 -0.01 -23.20 -2.19
N ARG A 105 0.26 -22.89 -0.92
CA ARG A 105 1.59 -22.46 -0.43
C ARG A 105 2.59 -23.60 -0.27
N GLY A 106 2.18 -24.85 -0.47
CA GLY A 106 3.07 -26.03 -0.52
C GLY A 106 2.97 -26.97 0.67
N LEU A 107 2.00 -26.80 1.58
CA LEU A 107 1.76 -27.75 2.66
C LEU A 107 1.00 -28.98 2.13
N THR A 108 1.22 -30.14 2.74
CA THR A 108 0.33 -31.29 2.54
C THR A 108 -1.05 -30.96 3.11
N ARG A 109 -2.12 -31.57 2.57
CA ARG A 109 -3.48 -31.32 3.06
C ARG A 109 -3.61 -31.59 4.56
N ASP A 110 -3.07 -32.70 5.06
CA ASP A 110 -3.12 -33.06 6.49
C ASP A 110 -2.46 -32.01 7.39
N LEU A 111 -1.35 -31.41 6.94
CA LEU A 111 -0.66 -30.37 7.69
C LEU A 111 -1.37 -29.03 7.56
N ALA A 112 -1.86 -28.68 6.37
CA ALA A 112 -2.64 -27.47 6.15
C ALA A 112 -3.92 -27.45 7.01
N GLU A 113 -4.61 -28.58 7.16
CA GLU A 113 -5.74 -28.72 8.08
C GLU A 113 -5.37 -28.46 9.54
N GLN A 114 -4.24 -28.98 10.00
CA GLN A 114 -3.77 -28.73 11.36
C GLN A 114 -3.42 -27.26 11.57
N VAL A 115 -2.70 -26.65 10.62
CA VAL A 115 -2.32 -25.23 10.66
C VAL A 115 -3.55 -24.33 10.66
N ALA A 116 -4.47 -24.53 9.71
CA ALA A 116 -5.69 -23.73 9.58
C ALA A 116 -6.55 -23.81 10.85
N ARG A 117 -6.72 -25.01 11.44
CA ARG A 117 -7.47 -25.17 12.70
C ARG A 117 -6.83 -24.43 13.88
N GLN A 118 -5.51 -24.52 14.02
CA GLN A 118 -4.81 -23.85 15.11
C GLN A 118 -4.85 -22.33 14.98
N LEU A 119 -4.65 -21.80 13.76
CA LEU A 119 -4.72 -20.36 13.50
C LEU A 119 -6.15 -19.83 13.65
N THR A 120 -7.15 -20.55 13.14
CA THR A 120 -8.57 -20.20 13.31
C THR A 120 -8.97 -20.17 14.80
N SER A 121 -8.48 -21.13 15.59
CA SER A 121 -8.73 -21.18 17.04
C SER A 121 -8.09 -20.01 17.81
N HIS A 122 -6.92 -19.55 17.35
CA HIS A 122 -6.23 -18.41 17.96
C HIS A 122 -6.89 -17.08 17.56
N ASP A 123 -7.00 -16.80 16.26
CA ASP A 123 -7.66 -15.63 15.71
C ASP A 123 -7.99 -15.86 14.22
N ALA A 124 -9.22 -16.30 13.95
CA ALA A 124 -9.69 -16.55 12.58
C ALA A 124 -9.63 -15.31 11.70
N LEU A 125 -9.98 -14.13 12.23
CA LEU A 125 -10.01 -12.91 11.43
C LEU A 125 -8.60 -12.45 11.07
N ASP A 126 -7.63 -12.54 12.00
CA ASP A 126 -6.22 -12.22 11.68
C ASP A 126 -5.61 -13.25 10.71
N ALA A 127 -5.97 -14.54 10.83
CA ALA A 127 -5.51 -15.58 9.91
C ALA A 127 -5.99 -15.29 8.47
N HIS A 128 -7.28 -15.11 8.25
CA HIS A 128 -7.83 -14.77 6.94
C HIS A 128 -7.34 -13.40 6.45
N ALA A 129 -7.31 -12.38 7.31
CA ALA A 129 -6.80 -11.07 6.95
C ALA A 129 -5.37 -11.13 6.39
N ARG A 130 -4.49 -11.94 6.99
CA ARG A 130 -3.11 -12.07 6.52
C ARG A 130 -2.97 -13.00 5.34
N ASP A 131 -3.61 -14.16 5.40
CA ASP A 131 -3.30 -15.27 4.52
C ASP A 131 -4.12 -15.26 3.23
N GLU A 132 -5.33 -14.71 3.29
CA GLU A 132 -6.24 -14.53 2.17
C GLU A 132 -6.17 -13.09 1.63
N LEU A 133 -6.36 -12.09 2.50
CA LEU A 133 -6.47 -10.68 2.08
C LEU A 133 -5.11 -9.96 1.97
N GLY A 134 -4.02 -10.53 2.49
CA GLY A 134 -2.70 -9.90 2.51
C GLY A 134 -2.57 -8.68 3.44
N ILE A 135 -3.57 -8.45 4.30
CA ILE A 135 -3.64 -7.34 5.26
C ILE A 135 -2.91 -7.74 6.54
N SER A 136 -1.74 -7.13 6.79
CA SER A 136 -0.97 -7.34 8.02
C SER A 136 -0.79 -6.04 8.81
N LEU A 137 -0.60 -6.16 10.13
CA LEU A 137 -0.36 -5.01 11.02
C LEU A 137 0.83 -4.13 10.59
N HIS A 138 1.81 -4.71 9.90
CA HIS A 138 3.01 -4.01 9.43
C HIS A 138 2.80 -3.26 8.10
N ASN A 139 1.71 -3.54 7.37
CA ASN A 139 1.48 -2.99 6.03
C ASN A 139 0.08 -2.37 5.85
N ARG A 140 -0.66 -2.15 6.94
CA ARG A 140 -1.95 -1.47 6.89
C ARG A 140 -1.80 -0.02 6.44
N ALA A 141 -2.65 0.39 5.51
CA ALA A 141 -2.81 1.80 5.16
C ALA A 141 -3.36 2.58 6.38
N ARG A 142 -2.77 3.73 6.69
CA ARG A 142 -3.17 4.62 7.80
C ARG A 142 -3.17 6.07 7.37
#